data_AF-A0A1Y2T355-F1
#
_entry.id   AF-A0A1Y2T355-F1
#
_cell.length_a   1.000
_cell.length_b   1.000
_cell.length_c   1.000
_cell.angle_alpha   90.00
_cell.angle_beta   90.00
_cell.angle_gamma   90.00
#
_symmetry.space_group_name_H-M   'P 1'
#
loop_
_entity.id
_entity.type
_entity.pdbx_description
1 polymer ?
#
loop_
_entity_poly.entity_id
_entity_poly.type
_entity_poly.pdbx_seq_one_letter_code
_entity_poly.pdbx_strand_id
1 'polypeptide(L)'
;MMDRPQKTLFVLSMAALSLVLVIGALVFMLLHGADSHGVQSGQSMQTVQKRAEKKDSRSGVYADKAHVCETVAVLAFNAYVTPSENRERLLVQYFTADAEGLTYTPEDFTPQDTVDSTMVGIIDEDADSVTCAIHNGLESPWIMRLSGQKNRWKVESIEAPTDVYTQQLPDDKQASGGESK
;
A
#
# COMPACT_ATOMS: atom_id res chain seq x y z
N MET A 1 49.32 -8.63 22.57
CA MET A 1 49.87 -9.62 21.62
C MET A 1 49.00 -10.86 21.76
N MET A 2 47.97 -11.00 20.92
CA MET A 2 46.98 -12.08 21.03
C MET A 2 47.49 -13.34 20.32
N ASP A 3 47.44 -14.46 21.05
CA ASP A 3 48.01 -15.76 20.70
C ASP A 3 47.38 -16.41 19.47
N ARG A 4 48.24 -16.97 18.60
CA ARG A 4 47.88 -17.67 17.35
C ARG A 4 46.76 -18.74 17.47
N PRO A 5 46.62 -19.54 18.55
CA PRO A 5 45.50 -20.51 18.65
C PRO A 5 44.10 -19.88 18.73
N GLN A 6 43.98 -18.59 19.07
CA GLN A 6 42.69 -17.93 19.24
C GLN A 6 42.09 -17.46 17.91
N LYS A 7 42.93 -17.18 16.90
CA LYS A 7 42.48 -16.74 15.56
C LYS A 7 41.91 -17.87 14.71
N THR A 8 42.44 -19.09 14.86
CA THR A 8 41.93 -20.27 14.12
C THR A 8 40.56 -20.71 14.61
N LEU A 9 40.28 -20.59 15.92
CA LEU A 9 38.96 -20.92 16.49
C LEU A 9 37.85 -19.96 16.03
N PHE A 10 38.16 -18.66 15.87
CA PHE A 10 37.18 -17.69 15.37
C PHE A 10 36.80 -17.89 13.89
N VAL A 11 37.76 -18.27 13.04
CA VAL A 11 37.51 -18.50 11.61
C VAL A 11 36.70 -19.79 11.38
N LEU A 12 36.96 -20.84 12.15
CA LEU A 12 36.18 -22.09 12.10
C LEU A 12 34.72 -21.88 12.54
N SER A 13 34.49 -21.02 13.53
CA SER A 13 33.13 -20.68 14.02
C SER A 13 32.30 -19.94 12.95
N MET A 14 32.90 -18.98 12.25
CA MET A 14 32.23 -18.23 11.18
C MET A 14 31.86 -19.10 9.97
N ALA A 15 32.72 -20.04 9.58
CA ALA A 15 32.45 -20.96 8.46
C ALA A 15 31.29 -21.93 8.76
N ALA A 16 31.16 -22.38 10.01
CA ALA A 16 30.08 -23.29 10.42
C ALA A 16 28.70 -22.60 10.40
N LEU A 17 28.62 -21.33 10.82
CA LEU A 17 27.38 -20.55 10.79
C LEU A 17 26.87 -20.29 9.37
N SER A 18 27.77 -19.99 8.43
CA SER A 18 27.41 -19.82 7.03
C SER A 18 26.85 -21.10 6.41
N LEU A 19 27.42 -22.27 6.75
CA LEU A 19 26.94 -23.56 6.26
C LEU A 19 25.53 -23.88 6.78
N VAL A 20 25.25 -23.57 8.06
CA VAL A 20 23.92 -23.80 8.67
C VAL A 20 22.84 -22.93 8.01
N LEU A 21 23.12 -21.68 7.67
CA LEU A 21 22.15 -20.80 7.00
C LEU A 21 21.85 -21.26 5.57
N VAL A 22 22.85 -21.73 4.82
CA VAL A 22 22.67 -22.25 3.45
C VAL A 22 21.87 -23.55 3.47
N ILE A 23 22.16 -24.47 4.40
CA ILE A 23 21.37 -25.69 4.57
C ILE A 23 19.94 -25.35 5.01
N GLY A 24 19.76 -24.38 5.91
CA GLY A 24 18.43 -23.93 6.35
C GLY A 24 17.58 -23.37 5.21
N ALA A 25 18.16 -22.54 4.34
CA ALA A 25 17.45 -22.00 3.18
C ALA A 25 17.11 -23.08 2.13
N LEU A 26 18.01 -24.04 1.90
CA LEU A 26 17.75 -25.17 1.01
C LEU A 26 16.69 -26.12 1.58
N VAL A 27 16.74 -26.43 2.87
CA VAL A 27 15.70 -27.23 3.55
C VAL A 27 14.38 -26.47 3.55
N PHE A 28 14.37 -25.16 3.74
CA PHE A 28 13.16 -24.34 3.66
C PHE A 28 12.57 -24.33 2.25
N MET A 29 13.37 -24.21 1.19
CA MET A 29 12.90 -24.35 -0.19
C MET A 29 12.51 -25.78 -0.55
N LEU A 30 13.15 -26.81 0.02
CA LEU A 30 12.77 -28.21 -0.22
C LEU A 30 11.51 -28.61 0.54
N LEU A 31 11.26 -28.00 1.71
CA LEU A 31 10.05 -28.23 2.51
C LEU A 31 8.88 -27.33 2.09
N HIS A 32 9.13 -26.14 1.53
CA HIS A 32 8.09 -25.16 1.16
C HIS A 32 8.04 -24.84 -0.35
N GLY A 33 8.86 -25.49 -1.17
CA GLY A 33 8.98 -25.25 -2.61
C GLY A 33 8.58 -26.46 -3.43
N ALA A 34 7.32 -26.87 -3.29
CA ALA A 34 6.50 -27.51 -4.32
C ALA A 34 5.09 -27.65 -3.72
N ASP A 35 4.07 -27.31 -4.50
CA ASP A 35 2.64 -27.31 -4.17
C ASP A 35 2.17 -26.08 -3.37
N SER A 36 1.45 -25.12 -3.98
CA SER A 36 0.09 -25.27 -4.52
C SER A 36 -0.83 -25.99 -3.54
N HIS A 37 -1.94 -25.35 -3.14
CA HIS A 37 -2.99 -25.87 -2.25
C HIS A 37 -2.68 -25.75 -0.75
N GLY A 38 -3.37 -24.79 -0.11
CA GLY A 38 -3.19 -24.46 1.29
C GLY A 38 -3.75 -25.48 2.27
N VAL A 39 -3.39 -25.31 3.53
CA VAL A 39 -4.15 -25.69 4.73
C VAL A 39 -3.63 -24.87 5.92
N GLN A 40 -4.58 -24.42 6.75
CA GLN A 40 -4.46 -23.68 8.01
C GLN A 40 -3.70 -24.41 9.13
N SER A 41 -3.01 -23.63 9.97
CA SER A 41 -2.96 -23.74 11.45
C SER A 41 -2.04 -22.62 11.97
N GLY A 42 -2.37 -21.74 12.91
CA GLY A 42 -3.46 -21.69 13.89
C GLY A 42 -2.91 -21.71 15.32
N GLN A 43 -2.36 -20.58 15.81
CA GLN A 43 -2.22 -20.22 17.25
C GLN A 43 -2.09 -18.68 17.36
N SER A 44 -3.20 -17.93 17.49
CA SER A 44 -3.84 -17.47 18.74
C SER A 44 -3.10 -16.35 19.49
N MET A 45 -3.51 -15.08 19.25
CA MET A 45 -3.77 -14.08 20.30
C MET A 45 -4.87 -13.08 19.82
N GLN A 46 -6.09 -13.39 20.26
CA GLN A 46 -7.27 -12.58 20.60
C GLN A 46 -7.57 -11.19 19.95
N THR A 47 -8.69 -11.19 19.20
CA THR A 47 -9.84 -10.26 19.17
C THR A 47 -9.72 -8.83 18.63
N VAL A 48 -10.00 -8.69 17.32
CA VAL A 48 -11.17 -7.92 16.82
C VAL A 48 -11.84 -8.75 15.71
N GLN A 49 -13.10 -9.13 15.90
CA GLN A 49 -13.89 -9.87 14.91
C GLN A 49 -14.27 -8.95 13.73
N LYS A 50 -13.63 -9.12 12.56
CA LYS A 50 -14.32 -9.00 11.27
C LYS A 50 -14.34 -10.38 10.63
N ARG A 51 -15.55 -10.93 10.51
CA ARG A 51 -15.88 -12.23 9.95
C ARG A 51 -15.35 -12.30 8.52
N ALA A 52 -14.25 -13.03 8.29
CA ALA A 52 -13.78 -13.36 6.95
C ALA A 52 -14.79 -14.33 6.34
N GLU A 53 -15.76 -13.78 5.62
CA GLU A 53 -16.68 -14.54 4.81
C GLU A 53 -15.87 -15.08 3.61
N LYS A 54 -15.70 -16.39 3.58
CA LYS A 54 -15.08 -17.14 2.49
C LYS A 54 -15.93 -16.90 1.23
N LYS A 55 -15.55 -15.89 0.42
CA LYS A 55 -16.33 -15.47 -0.74
C LYS A 55 -16.28 -16.55 -1.81
N ASP A 56 -17.46 -17.08 -2.08
CA ASP A 56 -17.75 -18.11 -3.06
C ASP A 56 -17.21 -17.72 -4.45
N SER A 57 -16.48 -18.64 -5.05
CA SER A 57 -15.78 -18.48 -6.31
C SER A 57 -16.76 -18.62 -7.47
N ARG A 58 -17.72 -17.69 -7.58
CA ARG A 58 -18.60 -17.48 -8.77
C ARG A 58 -19.44 -16.22 -8.58
N SER A 59 -18.89 -15.07 -8.91
CA SER A 59 -19.66 -13.90 -9.32
C SER A 59 -18.80 -13.07 -10.27
N GLY A 60 -19.44 -12.43 -11.24
CA GLY A 60 -18.83 -11.88 -12.45
C GLY A 60 -17.57 -11.04 -12.21
N VAL A 61 -16.70 -11.04 -13.23
CA VAL A 61 -15.42 -10.32 -13.30
C VAL A 61 -15.55 -8.93 -12.68
N TYR A 62 -15.19 -8.81 -11.41
CA TYR A 62 -14.83 -7.57 -10.73
C TYR A 62 -13.38 -7.77 -10.33
N ALA A 63 -12.51 -6.88 -10.80
CA ALA A 63 -11.08 -6.96 -10.50
C ALA A 63 -10.83 -7.12 -8.99
N ASP A 64 -9.81 -7.91 -8.65
CA ASP A 64 -9.30 -8.05 -7.29
C ASP A 64 -9.01 -6.67 -6.69
N LYS A 65 -9.70 -6.32 -5.60
CA LYS A 65 -9.64 -4.99 -4.98
C LYS A 65 -8.25 -4.68 -4.43
N ALA A 66 -7.53 -5.70 -3.95
CA ALA A 66 -6.14 -5.53 -3.51
C ALA A 66 -5.27 -5.06 -4.69
N HIS A 67 -5.40 -5.74 -5.83
CA HIS A 67 -4.72 -5.33 -7.06
C HIS A 67 -5.12 -3.93 -7.53
N VAL A 68 -6.41 -3.55 -7.40
CA VAL A 68 -6.88 -2.20 -7.73
C VAL A 68 -6.18 -1.15 -6.86
N CYS A 69 -6.05 -1.38 -5.56
CA CYS A 69 -5.32 -0.49 -4.67
C CYS A 69 -3.83 -0.43 -5.02
N GLU A 70 -3.18 -1.58 -5.24
CA GLU A 70 -1.73 -1.64 -5.54
C GLU A 70 -1.36 -1.07 -6.90
N THR A 71 -2.31 -1.00 -7.85
CA THR A 71 -2.04 -0.51 -9.21
C THR A 71 -2.74 0.81 -9.49
N VAL A 72 -4.07 0.82 -9.55
CA VAL A 72 -4.85 1.98 -9.98
C VAL A 72 -4.71 3.11 -8.97
N ALA A 73 -4.82 2.84 -7.67
CA ALA A 73 -4.69 3.90 -6.66
C ALA A 73 -3.27 4.48 -6.64
N VAL A 74 -2.22 3.66 -6.74
CA VAL A 74 -0.83 4.13 -6.82
C VAL A 74 -0.59 4.97 -8.07
N LEU A 75 -1.04 4.53 -9.25
CA LEU A 75 -0.87 5.29 -10.49
C LEU A 75 -1.64 6.62 -10.46
N ALA A 76 -2.85 6.61 -9.89
CA ALA A 76 -3.67 7.81 -9.70
C ALA A 76 -3.01 8.79 -8.71
N PHE A 77 -2.49 8.28 -7.59
CA PHE A 77 -1.74 9.05 -6.61
C PHE A 77 -0.55 9.74 -7.26
N ASN A 78 0.31 8.99 -7.96
CA ASN A 78 1.48 9.57 -8.63
C ASN A 78 1.09 10.60 -9.70
N ALA A 79 0.03 10.34 -10.47
CA ALA A 79 -0.49 11.31 -11.43
C ALA A 79 -0.99 12.59 -10.77
N TYR A 80 -1.51 12.51 -9.53
CA TYR A 80 -2.03 13.65 -8.81
C TYR A 80 -0.92 14.52 -8.20
N VAL A 81 0.05 13.88 -7.53
CA VAL A 81 1.06 14.56 -6.70
C VAL A 81 2.37 14.87 -7.40
N THR A 82 2.62 14.32 -8.60
CA THR A 82 3.88 14.53 -9.33
C THR A 82 3.70 15.57 -10.45
N PRO A 83 4.60 16.56 -10.56
CA PRO A 83 4.62 17.47 -11.71
C PRO A 83 4.82 16.70 -13.03
N SER A 84 3.95 16.91 -14.02
CA SER A 84 4.05 16.25 -15.32
C SER A 84 3.33 17.02 -16.42
N GLU A 85 3.93 17.08 -17.62
CA GLU A 85 3.28 17.63 -18.83
C GLU A 85 2.02 16.84 -19.23
N ASN A 86 1.90 15.58 -18.81
CA ASN A 86 0.75 14.72 -19.11
C ASN A 86 -0.31 14.70 -18.00
N ARG A 87 -0.18 15.55 -16.97
CA ARG A 87 -1.00 15.47 -15.76
C ARG A 87 -2.49 15.45 -16.05
N GLU A 88 -3.01 16.39 -16.84
CA GLU A 88 -4.45 16.46 -17.15
C GLU A 88 -4.97 15.18 -17.80
N ARG A 89 -4.22 14.61 -18.75
CA ARG A 89 -4.57 13.34 -19.40
C ARG A 89 -4.61 12.19 -18.40
N LEU A 90 -3.65 12.14 -17.48
CA LEU A 90 -3.58 11.10 -16.45
C LEU A 90 -4.70 11.26 -15.42
N LEU A 91 -5.05 12.48 -15.03
CA LEU A 91 -6.21 12.73 -14.17
C LEU A 91 -7.50 12.25 -14.84
N VAL A 92 -7.72 12.58 -16.12
CA VAL A 92 -8.88 12.05 -16.88
C VAL A 92 -8.85 10.53 -17.00
N GLN A 93 -7.67 9.92 -17.07
CA GLN A 93 -7.54 8.47 -17.15
C GLN A 93 -7.95 7.78 -15.84
N TYR A 94 -7.49 8.29 -14.69
CA TYR A 94 -7.61 7.59 -13.41
C TYR A 94 -8.72 8.10 -12.50
N PHE A 95 -9.20 9.33 -12.67
CA PHE A 95 -10.24 9.93 -11.84
C PHE A 95 -11.58 9.97 -12.60
N THR A 96 -12.68 9.99 -11.87
CA THR A 96 -13.99 10.37 -12.42
C THR A 96 -14.01 11.87 -12.73
N ALA A 97 -14.95 12.29 -13.57
CA ALA A 97 -15.05 13.71 -13.96
C ALA A 97 -15.49 14.61 -12.80
N ASP A 98 -16.18 14.02 -11.83
CA ASP A 98 -16.73 14.62 -10.62
C ASP A 98 -15.92 14.25 -9.36
N ALA A 99 -14.67 13.79 -9.53
CA ALA A 99 -13.86 13.35 -8.41
C ALA A 99 -13.58 14.48 -7.41
N GLU A 100 -13.79 14.18 -6.13
CA GLU A 100 -13.58 15.11 -5.03
C GLU A 100 -12.11 15.17 -4.61
N GLY A 101 -11.69 16.30 -4.04
CA GLY A 101 -10.35 16.46 -3.46
C GLY A 101 -9.24 16.86 -4.43
N LEU A 102 -9.52 17.00 -5.73
CA LEU A 102 -8.56 17.44 -6.75
C LEU A 102 -8.25 18.96 -6.72
N THR A 103 -8.40 19.61 -5.58
CA THR A 103 -8.36 21.07 -5.44
C THR A 103 -6.95 21.65 -5.57
N TYR A 104 -5.93 20.87 -5.22
CA TYR A 104 -4.53 21.29 -5.16
C TYR A 104 -3.73 20.77 -6.35
N THR A 105 -2.60 21.43 -6.63
CA THR A 105 -1.62 21.04 -7.64
C THR A 105 -0.34 20.49 -6.98
N PRO A 106 0.52 19.77 -7.71
CA PRO A 106 1.76 19.19 -7.17
C PRO A 106 2.64 20.19 -6.40
N GLU A 107 2.60 21.47 -6.78
CA GLU A 107 3.38 22.55 -6.17
C GLU A 107 2.88 22.93 -4.76
N ASP A 108 1.63 22.61 -4.43
CA ASP A 108 1.04 22.84 -3.11
C ASP A 108 1.52 21.79 -2.09
N PHE A 109 2.07 20.67 -2.55
CA PHE A 109 2.53 19.58 -1.72
C PHE A 109 4.04 19.62 -1.48
N THR A 110 4.44 19.17 -0.31
CA THR A 110 5.83 18.80 -0.05
C THR A 110 6.23 17.69 -1.03
N PRO A 111 7.51 17.59 -1.43
CA PRO A 111 7.94 16.52 -2.33
C PRO A 111 7.49 15.15 -1.80
N GLN A 112 6.71 14.43 -2.61
CA GLN A 112 6.17 13.13 -2.25
C GLN A 112 7.11 12.03 -2.73
N ASP A 113 7.35 11.03 -1.88
CA ASP A 113 7.98 9.80 -2.35
C ASP A 113 6.99 9.04 -3.26
N THR A 114 7.51 8.52 -4.38
CA THR A 114 6.70 7.94 -5.48
C THR A 114 6.78 6.41 -5.49
N VAL A 115 6.01 5.78 -6.39
CA VAL A 115 5.76 4.34 -6.61
C VAL A 115 6.61 3.34 -5.79
N ASP A 116 7.94 3.38 -5.89
CA ASP A 116 8.84 2.36 -5.33
C ASP A 116 8.89 2.31 -3.80
N SER A 117 8.45 3.37 -3.11
CA SER A 117 8.40 3.43 -1.64
C SER A 117 6.97 3.39 -1.08
N THR A 118 5.97 3.26 -1.94
CA THR A 118 4.57 3.35 -1.56
C THR A 118 4.06 2.01 -1.05
N MET A 119 3.55 1.98 0.18
CA MET A 119 2.78 0.86 0.71
C MET A 119 1.29 1.16 0.61
N VAL A 120 0.48 0.15 0.26
CA VAL A 120 -0.96 0.33 0.09
C VAL A 120 -1.73 -0.70 0.92
N GLY A 121 -2.84 -0.26 1.51
CA GLY A 121 -3.77 -1.15 2.24
C GLY A 121 -5.22 -0.83 1.89
N ILE A 122 -6.10 -1.83 2.07
CA ILE A 122 -7.55 -1.63 1.99
C ILE A 122 -8.05 -1.18 3.37
N ILE A 123 -8.79 -0.08 3.41
CA ILE A 123 -9.51 0.39 4.61
C ILE A 123 -10.91 -0.22 4.65
N ASP A 124 -11.60 -0.15 3.51
CA ASP A 124 -12.99 -0.58 3.38
C ASP A 124 -13.28 -1.01 1.93
N GLU A 125 -14.23 -1.91 1.74
CA GLU A 125 -14.61 -2.39 0.41
C GLU A 125 -16.08 -2.80 0.35
N ASP A 126 -16.68 -2.54 -0.82
CA ASP A 126 -18.01 -2.98 -1.19
C ASP A 126 -17.98 -3.76 -2.52
N ALA A 127 -19.16 -4.15 -3.02
CA ALA A 127 -19.28 -4.86 -4.29
C ALA A 127 -18.58 -4.13 -5.45
N ASP A 128 -18.79 -2.81 -5.54
CA ASP A 128 -18.35 -1.96 -6.63
C ASP A 128 -17.43 -0.81 -6.19
N SER A 129 -17.05 -0.74 -4.92
CA SER A 129 -16.11 0.29 -4.43
C SER A 129 -15.00 -0.28 -3.54
N VAL A 130 -13.88 0.43 -3.45
CA VAL A 130 -12.78 0.15 -2.52
C VAL A 130 -12.16 1.45 -2.05
N THR A 131 -11.86 1.53 -0.76
CA THR A 131 -11.13 2.63 -0.14
C THR A 131 -9.73 2.15 0.22
N CYS A 132 -8.72 2.80 -0.34
CA CYS A 132 -7.32 2.47 -0.17
C CYS A 132 -6.62 3.52 0.71
N ALA A 133 -5.75 3.07 1.61
CA ALA A 133 -4.75 3.89 2.30
C ALA A 133 -3.43 3.80 1.52
N ILE A 134 -2.82 4.94 1.21
CA ILE A 134 -1.51 5.03 0.55
C ILE A 134 -0.53 5.65 1.53
N HIS A 135 0.47 4.86 1.91
CA HIS A 135 1.56 5.26 2.79
C HIS A 135 2.82 5.52 1.96
N ASN A 136 3.35 6.73 2.02
CA ASN A 136 4.51 7.16 1.24
C ASN A 136 5.55 7.87 2.11
N GLY A 137 5.71 7.43 3.36
CA GLY A 137 6.69 7.97 4.32
C GLY A 137 6.16 9.07 5.25
N LEU A 138 4.92 9.54 5.04
CA LEU A 138 4.23 10.47 5.92
C LEU A 138 3.66 9.77 7.17
N GLU A 139 3.36 10.56 8.21
CA GLU A 139 2.76 10.04 9.45
C GLU A 139 1.34 9.49 9.16
N SER A 140 0.56 10.25 8.39
CA SER A 140 -0.79 9.88 7.99
C SER A 140 -0.83 9.45 6.52
N PRO A 141 -1.61 8.42 6.16
CA PRO A 141 -1.76 8.00 4.79
C PRO A 141 -2.65 8.96 3.99
N TRP A 142 -2.46 8.95 2.68
CA TRP A 142 -3.47 9.44 1.75
C TRP A 142 -4.62 8.46 1.67
N ILE A 143 -5.85 8.97 1.63
CA ILE A 143 -7.06 8.14 1.52
C ILE A 143 -7.67 8.31 0.14
N MET A 144 -7.93 7.20 -0.55
CA MET A 144 -8.51 7.23 -1.89
C MET A 144 -9.69 6.28 -1.99
N ARG A 145 -10.83 6.77 -2.44
CA ARG A 145 -12.00 5.94 -2.75
C ARG A 145 -12.11 5.74 -4.24
N LEU A 146 -12.25 4.48 -4.67
CA LEU A 146 -12.40 4.09 -6.06
C LEU A 146 -13.71 3.36 -6.27
N SER A 147 -14.33 3.56 -7.43
CA SER A 147 -15.45 2.76 -7.88
C SER A 147 -15.14 2.04 -9.19
N GLY A 148 -15.75 0.86 -9.32
CA GLY A 148 -15.54 -0.08 -10.42
C GLY A 148 -16.82 -0.27 -11.22
N GLN A 149 -16.83 0.20 -12.47
CA GLN A 149 -17.92 -0.08 -13.42
C GLN A 149 -17.38 -0.84 -14.62
N LYS A 150 -17.96 -2.01 -14.92
CA LYS A 150 -17.57 -2.86 -16.08
C LYS A 150 -16.05 -3.13 -16.13
N ASN A 151 -15.45 -3.46 -14.99
CA ASN A 151 -14.00 -3.65 -14.83
C ASN A 151 -13.11 -2.44 -15.11
N ARG A 152 -13.67 -1.24 -15.07
CA ARG A 152 -12.87 -0.01 -15.09
C ARG A 152 -12.99 0.66 -13.74
N TRP A 153 -11.86 0.78 -13.07
CA TRP A 153 -11.73 1.42 -11.78
C TRP A 153 -11.27 2.84 -11.96
N LYS A 154 -11.94 3.76 -11.26
CA LYS A 154 -11.58 5.17 -11.22
C LYS A 154 -11.72 5.68 -9.80
N VAL A 155 -10.91 6.68 -9.49
CA VAL A 155 -10.94 7.39 -8.21
C VAL A 155 -12.11 8.37 -8.21
N GLU A 156 -12.93 8.29 -7.18
CA GLU A 156 -14.05 9.21 -6.92
C GLU A 156 -13.68 10.26 -5.88
N SER A 157 -12.76 9.95 -4.97
CA SER A 157 -12.23 10.94 -4.03
C SER A 157 -10.78 10.64 -3.65
N ILE A 158 -10.03 11.71 -3.39
CA ILE A 158 -8.70 11.68 -2.81
C ILE A 158 -8.63 12.67 -1.65
N GLU A 159 -8.15 12.21 -0.50
CA GLU A 159 -7.94 13.02 0.69
C GLU A 159 -6.46 13.01 1.03
N ALA A 160 -5.88 14.21 1.10
CA ALA A 160 -4.50 14.40 1.50
C ALA A 160 -4.39 14.44 3.03
N PRO A 161 -3.33 13.88 3.62
CA PRO A 161 -3.07 14.06 5.03
C PRO A 161 -2.70 15.52 5.32
N THR A 162 -2.96 15.99 6.54
CA THR A 162 -2.88 17.43 6.86
C THR A 162 -1.46 17.99 6.86
N ASP A 163 -0.45 17.12 6.93
CA ASP A 163 0.97 17.43 7.02
C ASP A 163 1.66 17.63 5.65
N VAL A 164 0.95 17.45 4.53
CA VAL A 164 1.59 17.50 3.20
C VAL A 164 1.76 18.87 2.60
N TYR A 165 1.07 19.89 3.11
CA TYR A 165 0.98 21.17 2.42
C TYR A 165 2.21 22.06 2.70
N THR A 166 2.79 22.64 1.64
CA THR A 166 3.97 23.54 1.74
C THR A 166 3.63 24.92 2.28
N GLN A 167 2.37 25.31 2.20
CA GLN A 167 1.84 26.54 2.78
C GLN A 167 0.74 26.22 3.78
N GLN A 168 0.64 27.03 4.83
CA GLN A 168 -0.50 26.98 5.75
C GLN A 168 -1.78 27.22 4.94
N LEU A 169 -2.65 26.21 4.91
CA LEU A 169 -3.93 26.25 4.20
C LEU A 169 -4.69 27.55 4.56
N PRO A 170 -5.16 28.34 3.59
CA PRO A 170 -6.01 29.49 3.90
C PRO A 170 -7.29 29.02 4.61
N ASP A 171 -7.75 29.80 5.60
CA ASP A 171 -8.79 29.40 6.57
C ASP A 171 -10.11 28.94 5.91
N ASP A 172 -10.41 29.42 4.70
CA ASP A 172 -11.60 29.06 3.92
C ASP A 172 -11.58 27.64 3.34
N LYS A 173 -10.42 26.99 3.33
CA LYS A 173 -10.23 25.59 2.89
C LYS A 173 -10.19 24.60 4.05
N GLN A 174 -10.09 25.06 5.30
CA GLN A 174 -10.01 24.19 6.49
C GLN A 174 -11.39 23.79 7.04
N ALA A 175 -12.46 24.50 6.67
CA ALA A 175 -13.78 24.43 7.33
C ALA A 175 -14.76 23.37 6.77
N SER A 176 -14.29 22.17 6.37
CA SER A 176 -15.19 21.03 6.05
C SER A 176 -15.17 19.92 7.12
N GLY A 177 -14.37 20.07 8.18
CA GLY A 177 -14.07 18.98 9.12
C GLY A 177 -14.62 19.12 10.54
N GLY A 178 -15.41 20.14 10.88
CA GLY A 178 -15.93 20.20 12.24
C GLY A 178 -16.72 21.46 12.58
N GLU A 179 -18.04 21.32 12.62
CA GLU A 179 -18.79 21.72 13.81
C GLU A 179 -20.14 21.00 13.81
N SER A 180 -20.27 19.99 14.68
CA SER A 180 -21.56 19.59 15.23
C SER A 180 -21.44 19.70 16.74
N LYS A 181 -22.05 20.75 17.29
CA LYS A 181 -22.45 20.81 18.68
C LYS A 181 -23.84 21.40 18.77
#